data_AF-A0A8T4RDD8-F1
#
_entry.id   AF-A0A8T4RDD8-F1
#
_cell.length_a   1.000
_cell.length_b   1.000
_cell.length_c   1.000
_cell.angle_alpha   90.00
_cell.angle_beta   90.00
_cell.angle_gamma   90.00
#
_symmetry.space_group_name_H-M   'P 1'
#
loop_
_entity.id
_entity.type
_entity.pdbx_description
1 polymer ?
#
loop_
_entity_poly.entity_id
_entity_poly.type
_entity_poly.pdbx_seq_one_letter_code
_entity_poly.pdbx_strand_id
1 'polypeptide(L)' 'MTVTVKLLERGIEHYIKEIEKYPLLSRESERDIVMKMNSGDKNARTYFITSNLRLVIYVARKYAGDGELEESPCSKP' A
#
# COMPACT_ATOMS: atom_id res chain seq x y z
N MET A 1 11.63 -16.92 19.32
CA MET A 1 10.74 -15.98 18.60
C MET A 1 11.47 -14.81 17.92
N THR A 2 12.81 -14.78 17.85
CA THR A 2 13.58 -13.65 17.28
C THR A 2 13.90 -13.78 15.78
N VAL A 3 13.75 -14.96 15.19
CA VAL A 3 14.08 -15.22 13.77
C VAL A 3 12.95 -14.78 12.83
N THR A 4 11.68 -14.94 13.25
CA THR A 4 10.50 -14.63 12.44
C THR A 4 10.29 -13.13 12.23
N VAL A 5 10.58 -12.30 13.24
CA VAL A 5 10.45 -10.83 13.14
C VAL A 5 11.50 -10.23 12.21
N LYS A 6 12.76 -10.72 12.27
CA LYS A 6 13.84 -10.28 11.38
C LYS A 6 13.63 -10.67 9.91
N LEU A 7 12.96 -11.79 9.64
CA LEU A 7 12.59 -12.20 8.29
C LEU A 7 11.50 -11.29 7.71
N LEU A 8 10.54 -10.86 8.54
CA LEU A 8 9.49 -9.93 8.15
C LEU A 8 10.07 -8.56 7.78
N GLU A 9 11.04 -8.06 8.54
CA GLU A 9 11.76 -6.81 8.21
C GLU A 9 12.44 -6.89 6.84
N ARG A 10 13.17 -7.97 6.55
CA ARG A 10 13.84 -8.17 5.25
C ARG A 10 12.85 -8.27 4.08
N GLY A 11 11.69 -8.91 4.30
CA GLY A 11 10.63 -9.00 3.30
C GLY A 11 10.00 -7.65 2.99
N ILE A 12 9.75 -6.84 4.02
CA ILE A 12 9.20 -5.49 3.90
C ILE A 12 10.20 -4.56 3.20
N GLU A 13 11.49 -4.63 3.53
CA GLU A 13 12.53 -3.85 2.86
C GLU A 13 12.63 -4.15 1.36
N HIS A 14 12.57 -5.44 0.98
CA HIS A 14 12.54 -5.83 -0.42
C HIS A 14 11.30 -5.29 -1.14
N TYR A 15 10.13 -5.42 -0.52
CA TYR A 15 8.88 -4.88 -1.06
C TYR A 15 8.93 -3.36 -1.25
N ILE A 16 9.48 -2.62 -0.28
CA ILE A 16 9.68 -1.17 -0.39
C ILE A 16 10.57 -0.81 -1.59
N LYS A 17 11.69 -1.52 -1.77
CA LYS A 17 12.58 -1.29 -2.93
C LYS A 17 11.91 -1.59 -4.27
N GLU A 18 11.05 -2.60 -4.33
CA GLU A 18 10.32 -2.93 -5.57
C GLU A 18 9.29 -1.86 -5.91
N ILE A 19 8.52 -1.35 -4.93
CA ILE A 19 7.55 -0.29 -5.20
C ILE A 19 8.21 1.05 -5.52
N GLU A 20 9.48 1.25 -5.13
CA GLU A 20 10.19 2.50 -5.42
C GLU A 20 10.43 2.74 -6.91
N LYS A 21 10.43 1.68 -7.71
CA LYS A 21 10.61 1.72 -9.17
C LYS A 21 9.42 2.34 -9.90
N TYR A 22 8.24 2.39 -9.27
CA TYR A 22 7.03 2.92 -9.87
C TYR A 22 6.92 4.43 -9.62
N PRO A 23 6.80 5.28 -10.66
CA PRO A 23 6.67 6.71 -10.49
C PRO A 23 5.32 7.09 -9.87
N LEU A 24 5.30 8.23 -9.19
CA LEU A 24 4.07 8.85 -8.71
C LEU A 24 3.23 9.32 -9.91
N LEU A 25 1.93 9.12 -9.83
CA LEU A 25 1.00 9.60 -10.85
C LEU A 25 0.75 11.10 -10.69
N SER A 26 0.70 11.82 -11.81
CA SER A 26 0.15 13.17 -11.81
C SER A 26 -1.38 13.10 -11.79
N ARG A 27 -2.03 14.18 -11.33
CA ARG A 27 -3.50 14.29 -11.33
C ARG A 27 -4.14 14.18 -12.71
N GLU A 28 -3.39 14.49 -13.76
CA GLU A 28 -3.86 14.33 -15.15
C GLU A 28 -3.81 12.87 -15.55
N SER A 29 -2.67 12.20 -15.32
CA SER A 29 -2.50 10.78 -15.61
C SER A 29 -3.46 9.89 -14.81
N GLU A 30 -3.78 10.24 -13.57
CA GLU A 30 -4.79 9.51 -12.78
C GLU A 30 -6.15 9.49 -13.48
N ARG A 31 -6.60 10.61 -14.05
CA ARG A 31 -7.88 10.68 -14.76
C ARG A 31 -7.87 9.76 -15.98
N ASP A 32 -6.80 9.79 -16.77
CA ASP A 32 -6.66 8.93 -17.95
C ASP A 32 -6.64 7.44 -17.58
N ILE A 33 -5.96 7.09 -16.49
CA ILE A 33 -5.89 5.71 -15.99
C ILE A 33 -7.24 5.24 -15.47
N VAL A 34 -7.98 6.09 -14.73
CA VAL A 34 -9.32 5.78 -14.25
C VAL A 34 -10.30 5.57 -15.41
N MET A 35 -10.21 6.38 -16.47
CA MET A 35 -11.02 6.17 -17.67
C MET A 35 -10.72 4.80 -18.31
N LYS A 36 -9.44 4.43 -18.44
CA LYS A 36 -9.02 3.11 -18.96
C LYS A 36 -9.47 1.96 -18.07
N MET A 37 -9.39 2.14 -16.75
CA MET A 37 -9.90 1.16 -15.78
C MET A 37 -11.41 0.94 -15.92
N ASN A 38 -12.19 2.01 -16.16
CA ASN A 38 -13.63 1.92 -16.40
C ASN A 38 -13.96 1.18 -17.70
N SER A 39 -13.10 1.26 -18.73
CA SER A 39 -13.23 0.41 -19.93
C SER A 39 -12.80 -1.05 -19.72
N GLY A 40 -12.40 -1.44 -18.51
CA GLY A 40 -12.00 -2.82 -18.17
C GLY A 40 -10.52 -3.13 -18.38
N ASP A 41 -9.67 -2.12 -18.60
CA ASP A 41 -8.23 -2.33 -18.75
C ASP A 41 -7.59 -2.77 -17.42
N LYS A 42 -7.20 -4.04 -17.37
CA LYS A 42 -6.53 -4.65 -16.21
C LYS A 42 -5.13 -4.09 -15.98
N ASN A 43 -4.43 -3.68 -17.04
CA ASN A 43 -3.10 -3.09 -16.92
C ASN A 43 -3.18 -1.70 -16.28
N ALA A 44 -4.17 -0.90 -16.70
CA ALA A 44 -4.45 0.40 -16.06
C ALA A 44 -4.76 0.23 -14.57
N ARG A 45 -5.54 -0.79 -14.20
CA ARG A 45 -5.84 -1.11 -12.79
C ARG A 45 -4.58 -1.49 -12.00
N THR A 46 -3.78 -2.41 -12.53
CA THR A 46 -2.53 -2.83 -11.87
C THR A 46 -1.60 -1.65 -11.68
N TYR A 47 -1.42 -0.83 -12.73
CA TYR A 47 -0.57 0.35 -12.68
C TYR A 47 -1.04 1.36 -11.62
N PHE A 48 -2.35 1.65 -11.59
CA PHE A 48 -2.96 2.52 -10.58
C PHE A 48 -2.70 2.02 -9.15
N ILE A 49 -2.87 0.72 -8.92
CA ILE A 49 -2.60 0.11 -7.61
C ILE A 49 -1.12 0.26 -7.26
N THR A 50 -0.21 -0.13 -8.16
CA THR A 50 1.24 -0.11 -7.90
C THR A 50 1.78 1.28 -7.61
N SER A 51 1.27 2.32 -8.29
CA SER A 51 1.66 3.71 -8.04
C SER A 51 1.20 4.23 -6.68
N ASN A 52 0.15 3.64 -6.10
CA ASN A 52 -0.42 4.06 -4.82
C ASN A 52 0.06 3.21 -3.62
N LEU A 53 0.87 2.16 -3.83
CA LEU A 53 1.38 1.32 -2.74
C LEU A 53 2.26 2.10 -1.76
N ARG A 54 2.98 3.12 -2.23
CA ARG A 54 3.76 4.04 -1.37
C ARG A 54 2.88 4.77 -0.37
N LEU A 55 1.69 5.22 -0.80
CA LEU A 55 0.72 5.89 0.06
C LEU A 55 0.22 4.93 1.15
N VAL A 56 -0.08 3.68 0.81
CA VAL A 56 -0.50 2.66 1.77
C VAL A 56 0.55 2.45 2.85
N ILE A 57 1.83 2.32 2.47
CA ILE A 57 2.92 2.16 3.45
C ILE A 57 3.06 3.40 4.33
N TYR A 58 2.97 4.59 3.75
CA TYR A 58 3.03 5.84 4.51
C TYR A 58 1.91 5.91 5.57
N VAL A 59 0.67 5.60 5.17
CA VAL A 59 -0.48 5.56 6.07
C VAL A 59 -0.31 4.46 7.12
N ALA A 60 0.06 3.24 6.72
CA ALA A 60 0.27 2.12 7.65
C ALA A 60 1.36 2.42 8.68
N ARG A 61 2.48 3.05 8.28
CA ARG A 61 3.53 3.52 9.19
C ARG A 61 3.03 4.55 10.18
N LYS A 62 2.18 5.47 9.74
CA LYS A 62 1.56 6.48 10.62
C LYS A 62 0.72 5.81 11.72
N TYR A 63 -0.02 4.75 11.39
CA TYR A 63 -0.80 4.00 12.38
C TYR A 63 0.04 3.01 13.21
N ALA A 64 1.19 2.57 12.72
CA ALA A 64 2.08 1.66 13.46
C ALA A 64 2.90 2.35 14.57
N GLY A 65 3.05 3.67 14.53
CA GLY A 65 3.89 4.44 15.46
C GLY A 65 3.18 5.11 16.63
N ASP A 66 1.85 5.29 16.57
CA ASP A 66 1.10 6.15 17.52
C ASP A 66 -0.04 5.44 18.26
N GLY A 67 -0.22 4.13 18.14
CA GLY A 67 -1.31 3.47 18.85
C GLY A 67 -1.10 1.99 18.98
N GLU A 68 -1.06 1.54 20.23
CA GLU A 68 -1.64 0.25 20.59
C GLU A 68 -2.92 0.04 19.77
N LEU A 69 -3.07 -1.16 19.23
CA LEU A 69 -4.36 -1.63 18.74
C LEU A 69 -5.29 -1.65 19.96
N GLU A 70 -5.90 -0.51 20.28
CA GLU A 70 -7.13 -0.49 21.06
C GLU A 70 -8.12 -1.29 20.23
N GLU A 71 -8.28 -2.54 20.65
CA GLU A 71 -9.39 -3.41 20.32
C GLU A 71 -10.65 -2.54 20.21
N SER A 72 -11.15 -2.39 18.99
CA SER A 72 -12.43 -1.71 18.79
C SER A 72 -13.47 -2.45 19.65
N PRO A 73 -14.19 -1.78 20.56
CA PRO A 73 -15.13 -2.42 21.45
C PRO A 73 -16.40 -2.73 20.67
N CYS A 74 -16.34 -3.71 19.78
CA CYS A 74 -17.51 -4.26 19.11
C CYS A 74 -17.36 -5.79 19.06
N SER A 75 -17.35 -6.39 20.24
CA SER A 75 -17.53 -7.81 20.47
C SER A 75 -17.95 -8.03 21.92
N LYS A 76 -19.12 -7.52 22.30
CA LYS A 76 -19.87 -8.04 23.44
C LYS A 76 -21.31 -8.31 22.98
N PRO A 77 -21.79 -9.55 23.01
CA PRO A 77 -23.16 -9.79 23.42
C PRO A 77 -23.32 -9.49 24.92
#